data_AF-A0A951V5C8-F1
#
_entry.id   AF-A0A951V5C8-F1
#
_cell.length_a   1.000
_cell.length_b   1.000
_cell.length_c   1.000
_cell.angle_alpha   90.00
_cell.angle_beta   90.00
_cell.angle_gamma   90.00
#
_symmetry.space_group_name_H-M   'P 1'
#
loop_
_entity.id
_entity.type
_entity.pdbx_description
1 polymer ?
#
loop_
_entity_poly.entity_id
_entity_poly.type
_entity_poly.pdbx_seq_one_letter_code
_entity_poly.pdbx_strand_id
1 'polypeptide(L)'
;MNTRQEIKFKKLEIAPENKGINKLIKSQHLRKSLIYILFGALAGFGFFYFTEARQLQSWVFSDSISSVFMGAFLGFFITNSPCARNRC
;
A
#
# COMPACT_ATOMS: atom_id res chain seq x y z
N MET A 1 -44.02 14.70 -25.03
CA MET A 1 -43.79 14.51 -23.57
C MET A 1 -42.31 14.24 -23.37
N ASN A 2 -41.60 15.13 -22.68
CA ASN A 2 -40.15 15.11 -22.51
C ASN A 2 -39.82 14.59 -21.10
N THR A 3 -39.40 13.33 -20.98
CA THR A 3 -39.08 12.70 -19.69
C THR A 3 -37.57 12.72 -19.46
N ARG A 4 -37.06 13.83 -18.91
CA ARG A 4 -35.74 13.83 -18.26
C ARG A 4 -35.84 13.05 -16.95
N GLN A 5 -35.25 11.86 -16.90
CA GLN A 5 -35.04 11.15 -15.63
C GLN A 5 -33.87 11.81 -14.88
N GLU A 6 -34.17 12.47 -13.77
CA GLU A 6 -33.14 13.02 -12.89
C GLU A 6 -32.45 11.87 -12.14
N ILE A 7 -31.16 11.66 -12.42
CA ILE A 7 -30.33 10.72 -11.67
C ILE A 7 -30.12 11.30 -10.26
N LYS A 8 -30.93 10.84 -9.30
CA LYS A 8 -30.74 11.18 -7.88
C LYS A 8 -29.59 10.35 -7.33
N PHE A 9 -28.37 10.91 -7.36
CA PHE A 9 -27.23 10.31 -6.67
C PHE A 9 -27.53 10.23 -5.18
N LYS A 10 -27.61 9.02 -4.63
CA LYS A 10 -27.59 8.79 -3.19
C LYS A 10 -26.28 9.38 -2.69
N LYS A 11 -26.34 10.51 -1.98
CA LYS A 11 -25.15 11.10 -1.34
C LYS A 11 -24.57 10.00 -0.48
N LEU A 12 -23.41 9.47 -0.86
CA LEU A 12 -22.67 8.60 0.05
C LEU A 12 -22.44 9.46 1.29
N GLU A 13 -22.85 8.97 2.45
CA GLU A 13 -22.41 9.44 3.76
C GLU A 13 -20.92 9.15 3.89
N ILE A 14 -20.11 9.75 3.01
CA ILE A 14 -18.71 9.98 3.28
C ILE A 14 -18.76 11.08 4.33
N ALA A 15 -19.00 10.67 5.58
CA ALA A 15 -18.59 11.47 6.72
C ALA A 15 -17.19 11.98 6.36
N PRO A 16 -16.90 13.29 6.47
CA PRO A 16 -15.56 13.79 6.24
C PRO A 16 -14.71 13.05 7.24
N GLU A 17 -14.06 12.02 6.75
CA GLU A 17 -13.39 11.06 7.58
C GLU A 17 -12.09 11.76 7.92
N ASN A 18 -12.17 12.60 8.96
CA ASN A 18 -11.03 13.17 9.62
C ASN A 18 -10.34 12.02 10.38
N LYS A 19 -9.98 10.95 9.66
CA LYS A 19 -9.14 9.87 10.11
C LYS A 19 -7.74 10.44 10.06
N GLY A 20 -7.41 11.18 11.11
CA GLY A 20 -6.04 11.61 11.35
C GLY A 20 -5.09 10.42 11.19
N ILE A 21 -3.86 10.73 10.78
CA ILE A 21 -2.77 9.78 10.50
C ILE A 21 -2.64 8.75 11.65
N ASN A 22 -2.92 9.16 12.89
CA ASN A 22 -2.96 8.31 14.08
C ASN A 22 -3.92 7.11 14.00
N LYS A 23 -5.08 7.25 13.34
CA LYS A 23 -6.07 6.16 13.18
C LYS A 23 -5.68 5.19 12.07
N LEU A 24 -4.97 5.68 11.04
CA LEU A 24 -4.38 4.83 10.00
C LEU A 24 -3.28 3.95 10.60
N ILE A 25 -2.34 4.55 11.35
CA ILE A 25 -1.22 3.83 12.00
C ILE A 25 -1.72 2.81 13.04
N LYS A 26 -2.81 3.12 13.77
CA LYS A 26 -3.42 2.19 14.73
C LYS A 26 -4.23 1.05 14.11
N SER A 27 -4.43 1.03 12.79
CA SER A 27 -5.21 -0.04 12.16
C SER A 27 -4.49 -1.39 12.29
N GLN A 28 -5.24 -2.43 12.68
CA GLN A 28 -4.68 -3.79 12.81
C GLN A 28 -4.07 -4.29 11.49
N HIS A 29 -4.63 -3.88 10.36
CA HIS A 29 -4.09 -4.19 9.04
C HIS A 29 -2.70 -3.61 8.82
N LEU A 30 -2.47 -2.31 9.10
CA LEU A 30 -1.12 -1.73 8.93
C LEU A 30 -0.10 -2.37 9.85
N ARG A 31 -0.47 -2.68 11.10
CA ARG A 31 0.43 -3.39 12.02
C ARG A 31 0.85 -4.75 11.48
N LYS A 32 -0.12 -5.52 10.95
CA LYS A 32 0.15 -6.84 10.35
C LYS A 32 1.05 -6.71 9.12
N SER A 33 0.77 -5.74 8.24
CA SER A 33 1.61 -5.47 7.07
C SER A 33 3.04 -5.07 7.45
N LEU A 34 3.21 -4.18 8.45
CA LEU A 34 4.54 -3.79 8.94
C LEU A 34 5.34 -4.98 9.47
N ILE A 35 4.69 -5.90 10.21
CA ILE A 35 5.35 -7.11 10.71
C ILE A 35 5.84 -7.97 9.54
N TYR A 36 5.02 -8.20 8.52
CA TYR A 36 5.45 -9.00 7.36
C TYR A 36 6.56 -8.32 6.55
N ILE A 37 6.49 -6.99 6.38
CA ILE A 37 7.57 -6.23 5.74
C ILE A 37 8.88 -6.40 6.53
N LEU A 38 8.82 -6.30 7.86
CA LEU A 38 9.99 -6.48 8.72
C LEU A 38 10.56 -7.89 8.61
N PHE A 39 9.70 -8.92 8.63
CA PHE A 39 10.14 -10.31 8.43
C PHE A 39 10.79 -10.54 7.07
N GLY A 40 10.18 -10.01 5.99
CA GLY A 40 10.75 -10.09 4.65
C GLY A 40 12.09 -9.36 4.55
N ALA A 41 12.21 -8.18 5.16
CA ALA A 41 13.44 -7.41 5.19
C ALA A 41 14.56 -8.15 5.95
N LEU A 42 14.26 -8.71 7.13
CA LEU A 42 15.23 -9.46 7.92
C LEU A 42 15.67 -10.75 7.23
N ALA A 43 14.72 -11.47 6.61
CA ALA A 43 15.03 -12.68 5.85
C ALA A 43 15.88 -12.38 4.62
N GLY A 44 15.51 -11.34 3.85
CA GLY A 44 16.27 -10.90 2.68
C GLY A 44 17.66 -10.39 3.04
N PHE A 45 17.76 -9.59 4.11
CA PHE A 45 19.05 -9.13 4.64
C PHE A 45 19.91 -10.30 5.10
N GLY A 46 19.34 -11.24 5.86
CA GLY A 46 20.06 -12.43 6.33
C GLY A 46 20.58 -13.26 5.17
N PHE A 47 19.73 -13.54 4.17
CA PHE A 47 20.13 -14.25 2.96
C PHE A 47 21.31 -13.54 2.27
N PHE A 48 21.15 -12.24 1.96
CA PHE A 48 22.17 -11.44 1.30
C PHE A 48 23.48 -11.37 2.09
N TYR A 49 23.41 -11.25 3.41
CA TYR A 49 24.57 -11.21 4.29
C TYR A 49 25.38 -12.52 4.22
N PHE A 50 24.72 -13.67 4.15
CA PHE A 50 25.40 -14.97 4.07
C PHE A 50 25.85 -15.34 2.64
N THR A 51 25.19 -14.83 1.60
CA THR A 51 25.51 -15.19 0.20
C THR A 51 26.42 -14.20 -0.51
N GLU A 52 26.28 -12.89 -0.26
CA GLU A 52 26.82 -11.81 -1.09
C GLU A 52 27.60 -10.74 -0.30
N ALA A 53 28.15 -11.10 0.87
CA ALA A 53 28.82 -10.24 1.85
C ALA A 53 29.89 -9.24 1.35
N ARG A 54 30.25 -9.23 0.07
CA ARG A 54 31.34 -8.43 -0.51
C ARG A 54 30.94 -7.13 -1.20
N GLN A 55 29.65 -6.81 -1.36
CA GLN A 55 29.22 -5.64 -2.16
C GLN A 55 28.21 -4.69 -1.48
N LEU A 56 28.19 -4.59 -0.14
CA LEU A 56 27.38 -3.54 0.53
C LEU A 56 27.86 -2.11 0.23
N GLN A 57 29.09 -1.94 -0.25
CA GLN A 57 29.72 -0.62 -0.44
C GLN A 57 29.10 0.21 -1.57
N SER A 58 28.38 -0.42 -2.50
CA SER A 58 27.70 0.26 -3.61
C SER A 58 26.18 0.19 -3.52
N TRP A 59 25.62 -0.01 -2.31
CA TRP A 59 24.17 0.07 -2.11
C TRP A 59 23.72 1.52 -2.24
N VAL A 60 23.56 1.95 -3.48
CA VAL A 60 23.16 3.29 -3.85
C VAL A 60 21.66 3.40 -3.55
N PHE A 61 21.36 4.10 -2.45
CA PHE A 61 19.98 4.36 -2.00
C PHE A 61 19.07 4.90 -3.11
N SER A 62 19.60 5.64 -4.09
CA SER A 62 18.79 6.18 -5.20
C SER A 62 18.19 5.09 -6.10
N ASP A 63 18.87 3.96 -6.28
CA ASP A 63 18.38 2.88 -7.15
C ASP A 63 17.28 2.07 -6.46
N SER A 64 17.34 2.00 -5.12
CA SER A 64 16.35 1.30 -4.30
C SER A 64 15.06 2.10 -4.09
N ILE A 65 15.11 3.43 -4.18
CA ILE A 65 13.91 4.27 -4.03
C ILE A 65 12.88 3.99 -5.13
N SER A 66 13.35 3.78 -6.38
CA SER A 66 12.46 3.51 -7.51
C SER A 66 11.65 2.23 -7.33
N SER A 67 12.30 1.14 -6.89
CA SER A 67 11.64 -0.14 -6.64
C SER A 67 10.69 -0.09 -5.45
N VAL A 68 11.05 0.63 -4.38
CA VAL A 68 10.16 0.89 -3.25
C VAL A 68 8.92 1.68 -3.69
N PHE A 69 9.09 2.74 -4.48
CA PHE A 69 7.98 3.53 -5.00
C PHE A 69 7.08 2.71 -5.91
N MET A 70 7.66 1.93 -6.82
CA MET A 70 6.92 1.05 -7.73
C MET A 70 6.11 0.02 -6.93
N GLY A 71 6.74 -0.63 -5.94
CA GLY A 71 6.05 -1.57 -5.05
C GLY A 71 4.91 -0.93 -4.26
N ALA A 72 5.13 0.27 -3.72
CA ALA A 72 4.09 1.03 -3.01
C ALA A 72 2.92 1.41 -3.94
N PHE A 73 3.22 1.85 -5.16
CA PHE A 73 2.23 2.21 -6.17
C PHE A 73 1.38 0.99 -6.55
N LEU A 74 2.01 -0.12 -6.91
CA LEU A 74 1.31 -1.36 -7.27
C LEU A 74 0.47 -1.88 -6.10
N GLY A 75 1.02 -1.88 -4.88
CA GLY A 75 0.29 -2.27 -3.68
C GLY A 75 -0.94 -1.39 -3.42
N PHE A 76 -0.81 -0.08 -3.58
CA PHE A 76 -1.93 0.86 -3.45
C PHE A 76 -3.04 0.59 -4.47
N PHE A 77 -2.69 0.37 -5.74
CA PHE A 77 -3.67 0.09 -6.79
C PHE A 77 -4.37 -1.26 -6.59
N ILE A 78 -3.63 -2.31 -6.25
CA ILE A 78 -4.19 -3.64 -6.00
C ILE A 78 -5.20 -3.56 -4.84
N THR A 79 -4.81 -2.90 -3.73
CA THR A 79 -5.65 -2.82 -2.53
C THR A 79 -6.86 -1.87 -2.65
N ASN A 80 -6.81 -0.87 -3.54
CA ASN A 80 -7.92 0.04 -3.79
C ASN A 80 -8.74 -0.29 -5.04
N SER A 81 -8.36 -1.34 -5.77
CA SER A 81 -9.10 -1.79 -6.96
C SER A 81 -10.54 -2.18 -6.61
N PRO A 82 -11.50 -2.01 -7.54
CA PRO A 82 -12.88 -2.47 -7.35
C PRO A 82 -12.94 -3.99 -7.09
N CYS A 83 -11.98 -4.74 -7.63
CA CYS A 83 -11.89 -6.18 -7.40
C CYS A 83 -11.48 -6.58 -5.98
N ALA A 84 -10.68 -5.77 -5.28
CA ALA A 84 -10.39 -6.01 -3.86
C ALA A 84 -11.61 -5.86 -2.94
N ARG A 85 -12.75 -5.37 -3.47
CA ARG A 85 -14.02 -5.18 -2.74
C ARG A 85 -15.15 -6.07 -3.25
N ASN A 86 -14.84 -7.16 -3.97
CA ASN A 86 -15.82 -8.06 -4.61
C ASN A 86 -16.81 -7.31 -5.52
N ARG A 87 -16.31 -6.29 -6.23
CA ARG A 87 -17.07 -5.53 -7.25
C ARG A 87 -16.47 -5.71 -8.65
N CYS A 88 -15.77 -6.82 -8.86
CA CYS A 88 -15.77 -7.47 -10.17
C CYS A 88 -17.14 -8.15 -10.32
#